data_AF-A0A485LA76-F1
#
_entry.id   AF-A0A485LA76-F1
#
_cell.length_a   1.000
_cell.length_b   1.000
_cell.length_c   1.000
_cell.angle_alpha   90.00
_cell.angle_beta   90.00
_cell.angle_gamma   90.00
#
_symmetry.space_group_name_H-M   'P 1'
#
loop_
_entity.id
_entity.type
_entity.pdbx_description
1 polymer ?
#
loop_
_entity_poly.entity_id
_entity_poly.type
_entity_poly.pdbx_seq_one_letter_code
_entity_poly.pdbx_strand_id
1 'polypeptide(L)'
;MNLWRALQTQPPRRFFYQQVATASTAPAASATTTDAILERFKVNPSQATQELVQAKKAGDGSALTPAFLARVLSMLFQARHTKEATAVLRLSLDESINLDYGKVIKGYNLDAMAPWVEANAASIPTTQHIAIIRKCLAMKKYSHAARFFRLVDTRHINADALSKDVMRLLTLVEACPDVARRRNVQDKIMTFLATGDGGPALVAAIHAVRPDATALSVRWTTNKLCRKKDDVASCLSQVNAIFAAALARKVRFDESMSITVAFSQTRQQGLDPAPLVHILLAMKGLGLVDAAEPSFMSATHACQRAGHWDLALVCYEEMWTAKQQSGMTTRLYNNGLFLCHQTRNTPVAKKLLDAMMADATIVPDDATARWIRHLLTHSASQLDVAAMTKYILHVQVAERKKAPTTQGAKGPTPKKSVVQKDEPLKIEGTTAKATDGDASSCSIM
;
A
#
# COMPACT_ATOMS: atom_id res chain seq x y z
N MET A 1 1.68 -15.21 15.12
CA MET A 1 2.64 -16.30 14.80
C MET A 1 2.50 -16.91 13.39
N ASN A 2 1.50 -16.53 12.57
CA ASN A 2 1.19 -17.23 11.30
C ASN A 2 1.82 -16.64 10.02
N LEU A 3 2.27 -15.39 9.99
CA LEU A 3 2.83 -14.77 8.77
C LEU A 3 4.26 -15.25 8.45
N TRP A 4 5.05 -15.58 9.47
CA TRP A 4 6.43 -16.05 9.27
C TRP A 4 6.49 -17.53 8.83
N ARG A 5 5.54 -18.37 9.29
CA ARG A 5 5.31 -19.70 8.70
C ARG A 5 4.81 -19.59 7.25
N ALA A 6 3.88 -18.67 6.95
CA ALA A 6 3.40 -18.49 5.57
C ALA A 6 4.52 -18.10 4.58
N LEU A 7 5.54 -17.35 5.01
CA LEU A 7 6.72 -17.05 4.17
C LEU A 7 7.72 -18.22 4.06
N GLN A 8 7.71 -19.17 5.00
CA GLN A 8 8.55 -20.37 4.96
C GLN A 8 7.86 -21.59 4.31
N THR A 9 6.52 -21.64 4.31
CA THR A 9 5.75 -22.82 3.93
C THR A 9 4.71 -22.57 2.84
N GLN A 10 4.66 -21.41 2.19
CA GLN A 10 3.91 -21.32 0.94
C GLN A 10 4.69 -22.06 -0.16
N PRO A 11 4.27 -23.27 -0.60
CA PRO A 11 4.70 -23.74 -1.90
C PRO A 11 4.29 -22.68 -2.92
N PRO A 12 5.05 -22.50 -4.02
CA PRO A 12 4.63 -21.59 -5.08
C PRO A 12 3.18 -21.95 -5.45
N ARG A 13 2.26 -20.97 -5.39
CA ARG A 13 0.95 -21.12 -6.02
C ARG A 13 1.25 -21.58 -7.44
N ARG A 14 0.83 -22.80 -7.77
CA ARG A 14 1.00 -23.40 -9.09
C ARG A 14 0.29 -22.50 -10.09
N PHE A 15 1.00 -21.53 -10.62
CA PHE A 15 0.73 -21.07 -11.98
C PHE A 15 0.90 -22.32 -12.82
N PHE A 16 -0.18 -22.76 -13.45
CA PHE A 16 -0.17 -23.78 -14.49
C PHE A 16 0.71 -23.25 -15.63
N TYR A 17 2.02 -23.37 -15.49
CA TYR A 17 2.83 -23.75 -16.64
C TYR A 17 2.47 -25.20 -16.89
N GLN A 18 1.82 -25.43 -18.03
CA GLN A 18 1.63 -26.75 -18.60
C GLN A 18 3.02 -27.30 -18.95
N GLN A 19 3.76 -27.77 -17.93
CA GLN A 19 4.87 -28.68 -18.12
C GLN A 19 4.24 -29.98 -18.63
N VAL A 20 4.46 -30.26 -19.90
CA VAL A 20 4.25 -31.59 -20.46
C VAL A 20 5.08 -32.55 -19.61
N ALA A 21 4.42 -33.31 -18.74
CA ALA A 21 5.05 -34.36 -17.98
C ALA A 21 5.36 -35.51 -18.94
N THR A 22 6.53 -35.47 -19.57
CA THR A 22 7.14 -36.67 -20.14
C THR A 22 7.66 -37.49 -18.96
N ALA A 23 6.99 -38.60 -18.67
CA ALA A 23 7.50 -39.62 -17.76
C ALA A 23 8.79 -40.19 -18.39
N SER A 24 9.94 -39.67 -17.96
CA SER A 24 11.25 -40.20 -18.30
C SER A 24 11.57 -41.34 -17.34
N THR A 25 11.40 -42.58 -17.80
CA THR A 25 12.04 -43.77 -17.23
C THR A 25 13.54 -43.70 -17.55
N ALA A 26 14.28 -42.94 -16.76
CA ALA A 26 15.74 -42.93 -16.83
C ALA A 26 16.31 -44.17 -16.11
N PRO A 27 17.29 -44.89 -16.69
CA PRO A 27 17.85 -46.11 -16.12
C PRO A 27 18.77 -45.83 -14.91
N ALA A 28 18.82 -46.78 -13.97
CA ALA A 28 19.56 -46.72 -12.69
C ALA A 28 21.10 -46.63 -12.80
N ALA A 29 21.67 -46.53 -14.01
CA ALA A 29 23.12 -46.51 -14.23
C ALA A 29 23.77 -45.12 -14.06
N SER A 30 23.01 -44.03 -13.89
CA SER A 30 23.56 -42.66 -13.77
C SER A 30 23.90 -42.21 -12.34
N ALA A 31 23.44 -42.95 -11.33
CA ALA A 31 23.65 -42.59 -9.92
C ALA A 31 25.13 -42.73 -9.50
N THR A 32 25.80 -43.80 -9.95
CA THR A 32 27.21 -44.09 -9.64
C THR A 32 28.16 -43.04 -10.19
N THR A 33 27.90 -42.51 -11.39
CA THR A 33 28.73 -41.45 -11.99
C THR A 33 28.60 -40.13 -11.24
N THR A 34 27.38 -39.77 -10.83
CA THR A 34 27.11 -38.52 -10.11
C THR A 34 27.78 -38.51 -8.74
N ASP A 35 27.68 -39.62 -8.00
CA ASP A 35 28.33 -39.74 -6.69
C ASP A 35 29.86 -39.81 -6.79
N ALA A 36 30.41 -40.45 -7.83
CA ALA A 36 31.85 -40.45 -8.07
C ALA A 36 32.41 -39.02 -8.31
N ILE A 37 31.68 -38.18 -9.06
CA ILE A 37 32.07 -36.78 -9.27
C ILE A 37 31.97 -35.99 -7.96
N LEU A 38 30.91 -36.21 -7.17
CA LEU A 38 30.76 -35.56 -5.86
C LEU A 38 31.90 -35.93 -4.90
N GLU A 39 32.36 -37.18 -4.88
CA GLU A 39 33.53 -37.58 -4.08
C GLU A 39 34.81 -36.89 -4.56
N ARG A 40 35.01 -36.71 -5.87
CA ARG A 40 36.16 -35.95 -6.39
C ARG A 40 36.14 -34.49 -5.94
N PHE A 41 34.96 -33.87 -5.87
CA PHE A 41 34.82 -32.51 -5.31
C PHE A 41 35.20 -32.42 -3.83
N LYS A 42 35.09 -33.52 -3.06
CA LYS A 42 35.55 -33.58 -1.67
C LYS A 42 37.07 -33.68 -1.57
N VAL A 43 37.71 -34.46 -2.46
CA VAL A 43 39.14 -34.75 -2.40
C VAL A 43 39.97 -33.64 -3.06
N ASN A 44 39.59 -33.19 -4.26
CA ASN A 44 40.30 -32.18 -5.03
C ASN A 44 39.32 -31.25 -5.78
N PRO A 45 38.76 -30.25 -5.09
CA PRO A 45 37.71 -29.38 -5.66
C PRO A 45 38.22 -28.56 -6.84
N SER A 46 39.49 -28.15 -6.86
CA SER A 46 40.03 -27.35 -7.96
C SER A 46 40.11 -28.18 -9.25
N GLN A 47 40.62 -29.40 -9.16
CA GLN A 47 40.67 -30.34 -10.30
C GLN A 47 39.26 -30.73 -10.76
N ALA A 48 38.37 -31.12 -9.83
CA ALA A 48 37.00 -31.49 -10.17
C ALA A 48 36.23 -30.35 -10.85
N THR A 49 36.48 -29.10 -10.43
CA THR A 49 35.92 -27.91 -11.08
C THR A 49 36.42 -27.75 -12.52
N GLN A 50 37.72 -27.95 -12.75
CA GLN A 50 38.31 -27.88 -14.09
C GLN A 50 37.77 -29.00 -15.00
N GLU A 51 37.66 -30.23 -14.49
CA GLU A 51 37.05 -31.37 -15.18
C GLU A 51 35.60 -31.05 -15.58
N LEU A 52 34.81 -30.46 -14.69
CA LEU A 52 33.43 -30.07 -14.99
C LEU A 52 33.35 -29.02 -16.12
N VAL A 53 34.23 -28.02 -16.10
CA VAL A 53 34.30 -26.98 -17.14
C VAL A 53 34.79 -27.57 -18.48
N GLN A 54 35.72 -28.53 -18.44
CA GLN A 54 36.22 -29.22 -19.64
C GLN A 54 35.17 -30.16 -20.23
N ALA A 55 34.44 -30.92 -19.40
CA ALA A 55 33.35 -31.79 -19.83
C ALA A 55 32.26 -31.01 -20.60
N LYS A 56 31.97 -29.78 -20.13
CA LYS A 56 31.10 -28.84 -20.85
C LYS A 56 31.66 -28.47 -22.23
N LYS A 57 32.96 -28.16 -22.34
CA LYS A 57 33.60 -27.86 -23.64
C LYS A 57 33.56 -29.05 -24.59
N ALA A 58 33.55 -30.27 -24.07
CA ALA A 58 33.45 -31.50 -24.85
C ALA A 58 32.01 -31.83 -25.29
N GLY A 59 31.01 -31.02 -24.91
CA GLY A 59 29.61 -31.23 -25.30
C GLY A 59 28.83 -32.23 -24.43
N ASP A 60 29.41 -32.74 -23.34
CA ASP A 60 28.74 -33.68 -22.43
C ASP A 60 27.88 -32.95 -21.39
N GLY A 61 26.92 -32.15 -21.87
CA GLY A 61 26.02 -31.34 -21.03
C GLY A 61 24.95 -32.15 -20.29
N SER A 62 24.84 -33.46 -20.56
CA SER A 62 23.79 -34.33 -20.02
C SER A 62 23.84 -34.46 -18.49
N ALA A 63 25.02 -34.31 -17.89
CA ALA A 63 25.25 -34.42 -16.46
C ALA A 63 24.96 -33.13 -15.66
N LEU A 64 24.83 -31.97 -16.33
CA LEU A 64 24.68 -30.66 -15.68
C LEU A 64 23.23 -30.36 -15.29
N THR A 65 22.64 -31.23 -14.46
CA THR A 65 21.30 -30.98 -13.94
C THR A 65 21.32 -29.87 -12.87
N PRO A 66 20.25 -29.05 -12.74
CA PRO A 66 20.16 -28.04 -11.68
C PRO A 66 20.34 -28.61 -10.27
N ALA A 67 19.85 -29.84 -10.04
CA ALA A 67 19.96 -30.52 -8.76
C ALA A 67 21.41 -30.91 -8.42
N PHE A 68 22.14 -31.43 -9.40
CA PHE A 68 23.55 -31.78 -9.25
C PHE A 68 24.38 -30.54 -8.93
N LEU A 69 24.25 -29.48 -9.73
CA LEU A 69 24.97 -28.22 -9.52
C LEU A 69 24.64 -27.58 -8.17
N ALA A 70 23.37 -27.62 -7.74
CA ALA A 70 22.99 -27.15 -6.41
C ALA A 70 23.70 -27.93 -5.29
N ARG A 71 23.89 -29.25 -5.45
CA ARG A 71 24.59 -30.12 -4.47
C ARG A 71 26.11 -29.93 -4.48
N VAL A 72 26.70 -29.64 -5.64
CA VAL A 72 28.12 -29.25 -5.77
C VAL A 72 28.36 -27.90 -5.11
N LEU A 73 27.51 -26.90 -5.37
CA LEU A 73 27.64 -25.53 -4.85
C LEU A 73 27.54 -25.46 -3.33
N SER A 74 26.41 -25.91 -2.77
CA SER A 74 26.47 -27.11 -1.92
C SER A 74 27.74 -27.34 -1.09
N MET A 75 28.40 -28.41 -1.44
CA MET A 75 29.65 -28.87 -0.86
C MET A 75 30.76 -27.83 -0.89
N LEU A 76 30.96 -27.16 -2.03
CA LEU A 76 32.07 -26.21 -2.24
C LEU A 76 32.02 -25.05 -1.24
N PHE A 77 30.85 -24.46 -1.07
CA PHE A 77 30.71 -23.37 -0.11
C PHE A 77 30.77 -23.86 1.36
N GLN A 78 30.37 -25.10 1.68
CA GLN A 78 30.54 -25.67 3.04
C GLN A 78 32.03 -25.78 3.38
N ALA A 79 32.82 -26.23 2.42
CA ALA A 79 34.26 -26.38 2.54
C ALA A 79 35.05 -25.08 2.29
N ARG A 80 34.37 -23.93 2.13
CA ARG A 80 34.96 -22.60 1.89
C ARG A 80 35.80 -22.48 0.60
N HIS A 81 35.53 -23.33 -0.40
CA HIS A 81 36.12 -23.26 -1.75
C HIS A 81 35.38 -22.23 -2.62
N THR A 82 35.54 -20.94 -2.29
CA THR A 82 34.78 -19.84 -2.91
C THR A 82 35.15 -19.60 -4.38
N LYS A 83 36.39 -19.86 -4.79
CA LYS A 83 36.85 -19.72 -6.17
C LYS A 83 36.15 -20.74 -7.07
N GLU A 84 36.15 -21.99 -6.64
CA GLU A 84 35.51 -23.12 -7.31
C GLU A 84 33.99 -22.93 -7.37
N ALA A 85 33.37 -22.54 -6.25
CA ALA A 85 31.94 -22.26 -6.23
C ALA A 85 31.56 -21.14 -7.21
N THR A 86 32.38 -20.08 -7.30
CA THR A 86 32.17 -18.98 -8.26
C THR A 86 32.32 -19.46 -9.71
N ALA A 87 33.27 -20.36 -10.00
CA ALA A 87 33.42 -20.95 -11.32
C ALA A 87 32.21 -21.82 -11.71
N VAL A 88 31.70 -22.63 -10.78
CA VAL A 88 30.48 -23.44 -10.98
C VAL A 88 29.24 -22.56 -11.15
N LEU A 89 29.14 -21.45 -10.41
CA LEU A 89 28.06 -20.47 -10.60
C LEU A 89 28.12 -19.79 -11.97
N ARG A 90 29.31 -19.38 -12.43
CA ARG A 90 29.50 -18.85 -13.80
C ARG A 90 29.09 -19.88 -14.85
N LEU A 91 29.54 -21.12 -14.70
CA LEU A 91 29.16 -22.22 -15.58
C LEU A 91 27.63 -22.37 -15.68
N SER A 92 26.93 -22.31 -14.54
CA SER A 92 25.46 -22.41 -14.52
C SER A 92 24.76 -21.25 -15.21
N LEU A 93 25.32 -20.04 -15.13
CA LEU A 93 24.77 -18.85 -15.75
C LEU A 93 25.00 -18.86 -17.26
N ASP A 94 26.21 -19.22 -17.70
CA ASP A 94 26.58 -19.33 -19.11
C ASP A 94 25.69 -20.37 -19.83
N GLU A 95 25.37 -21.46 -19.15
CA GLU A 95 24.49 -22.52 -19.66
C GLU A 95 23.00 -22.24 -19.46
N SER A 96 22.63 -21.06 -18.93
CA SER A 96 21.25 -20.71 -18.60
C SER A 96 20.54 -21.76 -17.73
N ILE A 97 21.29 -22.47 -16.89
CA ILE A 97 20.75 -23.49 -15.99
C ILE A 97 19.98 -22.80 -14.88
N ASN A 98 18.69 -23.06 -14.79
CA ASN A 98 17.81 -22.46 -13.78
C ASN A 98 18.08 -23.05 -12.39
N LEU A 99 19.13 -22.56 -11.73
CA LEU A 99 19.43 -22.88 -10.34
C LEU A 99 18.48 -22.14 -9.39
N ASP A 100 17.99 -22.85 -8.38
CA ASP A 100 17.34 -22.24 -7.23
C ASP A 100 18.41 -21.66 -6.29
N TYR A 101 18.82 -20.43 -6.56
CA TYR A 101 19.84 -19.73 -5.78
C TYR A 101 19.44 -19.55 -4.31
N GLY A 102 18.13 -19.56 -4.01
CA GLY A 102 17.63 -19.52 -2.63
C GLY A 102 18.01 -20.76 -1.82
N LYS A 103 18.00 -21.94 -2.45
CA LYS A 103 18.48 -23.20 -1.85
C LYS A 103 19.99 -23.24 -1.74
N VAL A 104 20.70 -22.75 -2.76
CA VAL A 104 22.17 -22.68 -2.72
C VAL A 104 22.60 -21.79 -1.56
N ILE A 105 21.99 -20.63 -1.32
CA ILE A 105 22.40 -19.73 -0.22
C ILE A 105 22.13 -20.30 1.19
N LYS A 106 21.47 -21.46 1.33
CA LYS A 106 20.97 -21.96 2.63
C LYS A 106 22.03 -22.26 3.69
N GLY A 107 23.32 -22.31 3.35
CA GLY A 107 24.40 -22.63 4.30
C GLY A 107 25.66 -21.75 4.26
N TYR A 108 25.68 -20.61 3.54
CA TYR A 108 26.97 -20.03 3.10
C TYR A 108 27.26 -18.59 3.48
N ASN A 109 28.56 -18.27 3.34
CA ASN A 109 29.10 -16.93 3.42
C ASN A 109 28.54 -16.09 2.26
N LEU A 110 27.35 -15.52 2.47
CA LEU A 110 26.73 -14.53 1.56
C LEU A 110 27.75 -13.49 1.09
N ASP A 111 28.67 -13.08 1.97
CA ASP A 111 29.68 -12.07 1.69
C ASP A 111 30.60 -12.51 0.53
N ALA A 112 30.84 -13.82 0.35
CA ALA A 112 31.61 -14.37 -0.76
C ALA A 112 30.81 -14.42 -2.07
N MET A 113 29.50 -14.65 -2.00
CA MET A 113 28.63 -14.73 -3.19
C MET A 113 28.16 -13.35 -3.66
N ALA A 114 28.11 -12.37 -2.76
CA ALA A 114 27.51 -11.08 -3.03
C ALA A 114 28.17 -10.30 -4.20
N PRO A 115 29.52 -10.28 -4.36
CA PRO A 115 30.15 -9.67 -5.53
C PRO A 115 29.78 -10.35 -6.85
N TRP A 116 29.60 -11.67 -6.84
CA TRP A 116 29.19 -12.41 -8.03
C TRP A 116 27.75 -12.08 -8.43
N VAL A 117 26.82 -12.01 -7.47
CA VAL A 117 25.42 -11.64 -7.76
C VAL A 117 25.33 -10.23 -8.33
N GLU A 118 26.13 -9.29 -7.81
CA GLU A 118 26.18 -7.92 -8.33
C GLU A 118 26.72 -7.87 -9.76
N ALA A 119 27.82 -8.54 -10.03
CA ALA A 119 28.43 -8.58 -11.36
C ALA A 119 27.51 -9.22 -12.42
N ASN A 120 26.59 -10.09 -12.01
CA ASN A 120 25.71 -10.85 -12.90
C ASN A 120 24.23 -10.48 -12.75
N ALA A 121 23.93 -9.32 -12.16
CA ALA A 121 22.57 -8.91 -11.83
C ALA A 121 21.64 -8.86 -13.06
N ALA A 122 22.14 -8.44 -14.22
CA ALA A 122 21.35 -8.36 -15.45
C ALA A 122 20.90 -9.77 -15.93
N SER A 123 21.78 -10.76 -15.77
CA SER A 123 21.57 -12.13 -16.27
C SER A 123 20.74 -12.98 -15.32
N ILE A 124 20.71 -12.68 -14.01
CA ILE A 124 19.93 -13.46 -13.04
C ILE A 124 18.43 -13.06 -13.14
N PRO A 125 17.50 -14.03 -13.29
CA PRO A 125 16.07 -13.76 -13.33
C PRO A 125 15.56 -13.01 -12.08
N THR A 126 14.54 -12.17 -12.24
CA THR A 126 13.94 -11.41 -11.12
C THR A 126 13.37 -12.33 -10.03
N THR A 127 12.81 -13.47 -10.40
CA THR A 127 12.29 -14.48 -9.45
C THR A 127 13.40 -15.02 -8.54
N GLN A 128 14.58 -15.27 -9.10
CA GLN A 128 15.75 -15.73 -8.37
C GLN A 128 16.31 -14.63 -7.46
N HIS A 129 16.40 -13.37 -7.92
CA HIS A 129 16.75 -12.24 -7.06
C HIS A 129 15.82 -12.12 -5.84
N ILE A 130 14.51 -12.27 -6.04
CA ILE A 130 13.55 -12.23 -4.95
C ILE A 130 13.80 -13.38 -3.96
N ALA A 131 14.12 -14.58 -4.43
CA ALA A 131 14.48 -15.71 -3.57
C ALA A 131 15.75 -15.43 -2.75
N ILE A 132 16.78 -14.86 -3.37
CA ILE A 132 18.03 -14.42 -2.72
C ILE A 132 17.72 -13.37 -1.64
N ILE A 133 16.94 -12.33 -1.96
CA ILE A 133 16.56 -11.26 -1.02
C ILE A 133 15.80 -11.84 0.18
N ARG A 134 14.78 -12.67 -0.06
CA ARG A 134 13.99 -13.33 1.00
C ARG A 134 14.89 -14.16 1.92
N LYS A 135 15.86 -14.88 1.34
CA LYS A 135 16.81 -15.67 2.11
C LYS A 135 17.73 -14.78 2.97
N CYS A 136 18.19 -13.64 2.44
CA CYS A 136 18.95 -12.65 3.21
C CYS A 136 18.12 -12.10 4.39
N LEU A 137 16.84 -11.77 4.16
CA LEU A 137 15.92 -11.32 5.22
C LEU A 137 15.74 -12.38 6.30
N ALA A 138 15.57 -13.65 5.92
CA ALA A 138 15.42 -14.77 6.86
C ALA A 138 16.66 -14.99 7.73
N MET A 139 17.86 -14.68 7.21
CA MET A 139 19.13 -14.78 7.93
C MET A 139 19.51 -13.47 8.65
N LYS A 140 18.61 -12.48 8.69
CA LYS A 140 18.85 -11.15 9.25
C LYS A 140 20.06 -10.42 8.65
N LYS A 141 20.37 -10.70 7.39
CA LYS A 141 21.43 -10.03 6.59
C LYS A 141 20.81 -8.89 5.78
N TYR A 142 20.28 -7.89 6.48
CA TYR A 142 19.48 -6.81 5.90
C TYR A 142 20.24 -5.96 4.87
N SER A 143 21.53 -5.70 5.12
CA SER A 143 22.38 -4.92 4.20
C SER A 143 22.52 -5.60 2.84
N HIS A 144 22.70 -6.91 2.82
CA HIS A 144 22.72 -7.70 1.58
C HIS A 144 21.36 -7.66 0.87
N ALA A 145 20.27 -7.81 1.63
CA ALA A 145 18.92 -7.76 1.08
C ALA A 145 18.63 -6.39 0.40
N ALA A 146 18.99 -5.29 1.06
CA ALA A 146 18.85 -3.93 0.52
C ALA A 146 19.73 -3.72 -0.72
N ARG A 147 20.99 -4.18 -0.68
CA ARG A 147 21.92 -4.10 -1.81
C ARG A 147 21.40 -4.85 -3.04
N PHE A 148 20.95 -6.09 -2.86
CA PHE A 148 20.35 -6.86 -3.95
C PHE A 148 19.03 -6.31 -4.44
N PHE A 149 18.24 -5.66 -3.57
CA PHE A 149 17.01 -4.98 -3.99
C PHE A 149 17.30 -3.81 -4.94
N ARG A 150 18.35 -3.02 -4.71
CA ARG A 150 18.73 -1.92 -5.63
C ARG A 150 18.96 -2.41 -7.06
N LEU A 151 19.45 -3.64 -7.23
CA LEU A 151 19.68 -4.25 -8.56
C LEU A 151 18.39 -4.57 -9.32
N VAL A 152 17.25 -4.66 -8.61
CA VAL A 152 15.96 -5.06 -9.18
C VAL A 152 14.81 -4.08 -8.92
N ASP A 153 15.03 -2.95 -8.25
CA ASP A 153 13.94 -2.01 -7.86
C ASP A 153 13.16 -1.48 -9.08
N THR A 154 13.87 -1.24 -10.19
CA THR A 154 13.29 -0.80 -11.47
C THR A 154 12.51 -1.90 -12.19
N ARG A 155 12.69 -3.17 -11.82
CA ARG A 155 11.98 -4.30 -12.43
C ARG A 155 10.57 -4.42 -11.86
N HIS A 156 9.70 -5.05 -12.65
CA HIS A 156 8.38 -5.44 -12.16
C HIS A 156 8.54 -6.56 -11.13
N ILE A 157 8.12 -6.29 -9.89
CA ILE A 157 8.17 -7.23 -8.76
C ILE A 157 6.74 -7.41 -8.28
N ASN A 158 6.29 -8.66 -8.19
CA ASN A 158 5.00 -8.97 -7.58
C ASN A 158 5.02 -8.55 -6.10
N ALA A 159 4.06 -7.72 -5.68
CA ALA A 159 3.95 -7.22 -4.31
C ALA A 159 3.74 -8.34 -3.27
N ASP A 160 3.09 -9.44 -3.66
CA ASP A 160 2.94 -10.64 -2.82
C ASP A 160 4.28 -11.36 -2.61
N ALA A 161 5.20 -11.20 -3.57
CA ALA A 161 6.51 -11.80 -3.50
C ALA A 161 7.44 -10.99 -2.58
N LEU A 162 7.43 -9.67 -2.70
CA LEU A 162 8.31 -8.79 -1.94
C LEU A 162 7.68 -7.40 -1.81
N SER A 163 7.54 -6.91 -0.57
CA SER A 163 7.01 -5.56 -0.33
C SER A 163 8.06 -4.51 -0.73
N LYS A 164 7.79 -3.77 -1.82
CA LYS A 164 8.68 -2.69 -2.30
C LYS A 164 8.91 -1.61 -1.23
N ASP A 165 7.87 -1.21 -0.49
CA ASP A 165 8.01 -0.20 0.56
C ASP A 165 8.97 -0.66 1.68
N VAL A 166 8.86 -1.91 2.14
CA VAL A 166 9.79 -2.47 3.14
C VAL A 166 11.23 -2.42 2.63
N MET A 167 11.44 -2.84 1.38
CA MET A 167 12.78 -2.88 0.81
C MET A 167 13.36 -1.48 0.57
N ARG A 168 12.53 -0.51 0.18
CA ARG A 168 12.92 0.90 0.09
C ARG A 168 13.28 1.47 1.45
N LEU A 169 12.50 1.18 2.49
CA LEU A 169 12.83 1.58 3.88
C LEU A 169 14.15 0.98 4.35
N LEU A 170 14.35 -0.33 4.16
CA LEU A 170 15.62 -0.98 4.49
C LEU A 170 16.79 -0.33 3.72
N THR A 171 16.58 0.00 2.45
CA THR A 171 17.58 0.65 1.60
C THR A 171 17.93 2.06 2.05
N LEU A 172 16.96 2.85 2.51
CA LEU A 172 17.19 4.19 3.05
C LEU A 172 17.91 4.12 4.40
N VAL A 173 17.50 3.20 5.27
CA VAL A 173 18.11 2.97 6.59
C VAL A 173 19.56 2.48 6.49
N GLU A 174 19.93 1.80 5.40
CA GLU A 174 21.32 1.37 5.15
C GLU A 174 22.33 2.52 5.07
N ALA A 175 21.89 3.71 4.68
CA ALA A 175 22.74 4.89 4.62
C ALA A 175 23.08 5.49 6.01
N CYS A 176 22.56 4.92 7.10
CA CYS A 176 22.97 5.27 8.45
C CYS A 176 24.38 4.72 8.75
N PRO A 177 25.34 5.56 9.18
CA PRO A 177 26.69 5.11 9.51
C PRO A 177 26.76 4.30 10.81
N ASP A 178 25.87 4.57 11.77
CA ASP A 178 25.81 3.85 13.04
C ASP A 178 25.19 2.46 12.84
N VAL A 179 26.04 1.44 12.87
CA VAL A 179 25.67 0.04 12.65
C VAL A 179 24.66 -0.45 13.67
N ALA A 180 24.76 -0.02 14.93
CA ALA A 180 23.88 -0.47 16.01
C ALA A 180 22.47 0.13 15.85
N ARG A 181 22.39 1.44 15.59
CA ARG A 181 21.11 2.12 15.31
C ARG A 181 20.46 1.58 14.05
N ARG A 182 21.24 1.41 12.97
CA ARG A 182 20.76 0.81 11.72
C ARG A 182 20.14 -0.57 11.97
N ARG A 183 20.85 -1.45 12.67
CA ARG A 183 20.36 -2.81 12.96
C ARG A 183 19.10 -2.79 13.82
N ASN A 184 19.04 -1.91 14.83
CA ASN A 184 17.85 -1.74 15.66
C ASN A 184 16.61 -1.35 14.83
N VAL A 185 16.75 -0.39 13.92
CA VAL A 185 15.66 0.03 13.02
C VAL A 185 15.23 -1.12 12.11
N GLN A 186 16.19 -1.85 11.54
CA GLN A 186 15.89 -3.00 10.67
C GLN A 186 15.15 -4.12 11.40
N ASP A 187 15.57 -4.44 12.63
CA ASP A 187 14.87 -5.41 13.48
C ASP A 187 13.44 -4.92 13.78
N LYS A 188 13.23 -3.63 14.05
CA LYS A 188 11.87 -3.05 14.24
C LYS A 188 11.02 -3.12 12.97
N ILE A 189 11.59 -2.85 11.79
CA ILE A 189 10.89 -3.00 10.50
C ILE A 189 10.41 -4.44 10.35
N MET A 190 11.29 -5.42 10.61
CA MET A 190 10.95 -6.84 10.47
C MET A 190 9.95 -7.31 11.53
N THR A 191 10.05 -6.82 12.77
CA THR A 191 9.08 -7.10 13.83
C THR A 191 7.70 -6.55 13.48
N PHE A 192 7.61 -5.30 13.03
CA PHE A 192 6.35 -4.72 12.57
C PHE A 192 5.81 -5.46 11.32
N LEU A 193 6.68 -5.88 10.40
CA LEU A 193 6.25 -6.69 9.27
C LEU A 193 5.63 -8.04 9.73
N ALA A 194 6.15 -8.65 10.77
CA ALA A 194 5.68 -9.95 11.26
C ALA A 194 4.41 -9.85 12.12
N THR A 195 4.34 -8.84 13.01
CA THR A 195 3.29 -8.70 14.03
C THR A 195 2.25 -7.64 13.64
N GLY A 196 2.72 -6.56 13.02
CA GLY A 196 1.97 -5.32 12.83
C GLY A 196 1.95 -4.43 14.08
N ASP A 197 2.74 -4.75 15.10
CA ASP A 197 2.76 -4.01 16.37
C ASP A 197 3.99 -3.12 16.49
N GLY A 198 3.91 -2.08 17.33
CA GLY A 198 5.01 -1.17 17.61
C GLY A 198 5.23 -0.11 16.54
N GLY A 199 4.20 0.21 15.73
CA GLY A 199 4.26 1.23 14.69
C GLY A 199 4.81 2.59 15.13
N PRO A 200 4.32 3.19 16.24
CA PRO A 200 4.81 4.49 16.72
C PRO A 200 6.31 4.47 17.07
N ALA A 201 6.77 3.40 17.75
CA ALA A 201 8.18 3.23 18.12
C ALA A 201 9.07 3.00 16.89
N LEU A 202 8.55 2.33 15.86
CA LEU A 202 9.24 2.18 14.58
C LEU A 202 9.39 3.52 13.86
N VAL A 203 8.31 4.31 13.74
CA VAL A 203 8.35 5.65 13.14
C VAL A 203 9.35 6.54 13.86
N ALA A 204 9.38 6.47 15.20
CA ALA A 204 10.35 7.18 16.02
C ALA A 204 11.79 6.78 15.71
N ALA A 205 12.06 5.48 15.62
CA ALA A 205 13.39 4.95 15.34
C ALA A 205 13.87 5.29 13.92
N ILE A 206 12.97 5.23 12.92
CA ILE A 206 13.29 5.64 11.55
C ILE A 206 13.60 7.13 11.50
N HIS A 207 12.77 7.98 12.11
CA HIS A 207 12.99 9.42 12.10
C HIS A 207 14.35 9.81 12.74
N ALA A 208 14.72 9.14 13.84
CA ALA A 208 15.99 9.39 14.52
C ALA A 208 17.22 9.03 13.67
N VAL A 209 17.05 8.18 12.66
CA VAL A 209 18.15 7.69 11.79
C VAL A 209 18.12 8.34 10.41
N ARG A 210 16.92 8.49 9.83
CA ARG A 210 16.65 9.00 8.47
C ARG A 210 15.30 9.74 8.45
N PRO A 211 15.27 11.05 8.77
CA PRO A 211 14.04 11.84 8.76
C PRO A 211 13.28 11.79 7.43
N ASP A 212 14.00 11.78 6.31
CA ASP A 212 13.48 11.68 4.94
C ASP A 212 12.70 10.38 4.66
N ALA A 213 13.04 9.29 5.35
CA ALA A 213 12.36 8.00 5.22
C ALA A 213 11.07 7.90 6.08
N THR A 214 10.81 8.88 6.96
CA THR A 214 9.74 8.78 7.97
C THR A 214 8.35 8.77 7.33
N ALA A 215 8.10 9.63 6.34
CA ALA A 215 6.81 9.69 5.65
C ALA A 215 6.48 8.36 4.93
N LEU A 216 7.49 7.77 4.28
CA LEU A 216 7.37 6.44 3.66
C LEU A 216 7.07 5.36 4.70
N SER A 217 7.69 5.43 5.88
CA SER A 217 7.40 4.51 6.98
C SER A 217 5.95 4.60 7.41
N VAL A 218 5.45 5.82 7.67
CA VAL A 218 4.06 6.05 8.08
C VAL A 218 3.09 5.52 7.01
N ARG A 219 3.34 5.81 5.73
CA ARG A 219 2.53 5.28 4.61
C ARG A 219 2.46 3.77 4.64
N TRP A 220 3.62 3.12 4.72
CA TRP A 220 3.70 1.66 4.74
C TRP A 220 3.01 1.06 5.95
N THR A 221 3.26 1.58 7.15
CA THR A 221 2.67 1.06 8.38
C THR A 221 1.16 1.21 8.40
N THR A 222 0.64 2.37 7.99
CA THR A 222 -0.80 2.64 7.89
C THR A 222 -1.45 1.72 6.87
N ASN A 223 -0.91 1.60 5.67
CA ASN A 223 -1.45 0.71 4.64
C ASN A 223 -1.47 -0.75 5.08
N LYS A 224 -0.45 -1.21 5.81
CA LYS A 224 -0.41 -2.58 6.33
C LYS A 224 -1.48 -2.82 7.38
N LEU A 225 -1.67 -1.88 8.32
CA LEU A 225 -2.70 -1.98 9.37
C LEU A 225 -4.11 -1.91 8.77
N CYS A 226 -4.36 -0.96 7.87
CA CYS A 226 -5.65 -0.80 7.20
C CYS A 226 -6.06 -1.98 6.29
N ARG A 227 -5.12 -2.86 5.93
CA ARG A 227 -5.41 -4.09 5.16
C ARG A 227 -5.73 -5.29 6.04
N LYS A 228 -5.45 -5.24 7.35
CA LYS A 228 -5.84 -6.30 8.27
C LYS A 228 -7.36 -6.24 8.45
N LYS A 229 -8.02 -7.38 8.27
CA LYS A 229 -9.46 -7.53 8.53
C LYS A 229 -9.76 -7.85 9.99
N ASP A 230 -8.77 -8.37 10.70
CA ASP A 230 -8.88 -8.76 12.09
C ASP A 230 -8.62 -7.55 12.98
N ASP A 231 -9.49 -7.35 13.99
CA ASP A 231 -9.36 -6.30 15.01
C ASP A 231 -9.10 -4.90 14.42
N VAL A 232 -10.05 -4.44 13.60
CA VAL A 232 -9.92 -3.17 12.87
C VAL A 232 -9.86 -1.97 13.83
N ALA A 233 -10.53 -2.05 14.98
CA ALA A 233 -10.50 -1.00 16.00
C ALA A 233 -9.09 -0.84 16.60
N SER A 234 -8.43 -1.93 16.99
CA SER A 234 -7.04 -1.89 17.44
C SER A 234 -6.10 -1.39 16.35
N CYS A 235 -6.29 -1.85 15.10
CA CYS A 235 -5.49 -1.39 13.96
C CYS A 235 -5.61 0.13 13.76
N LEU A 236 -6.82 0.69 13.84
CA LEU A 236 -7.04 2.14 13.68
C LEU A 236 -6.55 2.95 14.89
N SER A 237 -6.63 2.41 16.11
CA SER A 237 -5.96 3.00 17.28
C SER A 237 -4.44 3.08 17.07
N GLN A 238 -3.82 2.02 16.54
CA GLN A 238 -2.39 2.04 16.17
C GLN A 238 -2.10 3.06 15.07
N VAL A 239 -2.98 3.22 14.07
CA VAL A 239 -2.85 4.25 13.02
C VAL A 239 -2.88 5.66 13.63
N ASN A 240 -3.79 5.94 14.56
CA ASN A 240 -3.83 7.22 15.28
C ASN A 240 -2.52 7.48 16.02
N ALA A 241 -2.00 6.48 16.75
CA ALA A 241 -0.73 6.60 17.46
C ALA A 241 0.46 6.81 16.51
N ILE A 242 0.45 6.20 15.31
CA ILE A 242 1.46 6.39 14.27
C ILE A 242 1.44 7.84 13.77
N PHE A 243 0.26 8.38 13.45
CA PHE A 243 0.14 9.78 12.99
C PHE A 243 0.46 10.78 14.10
N ALA A 244 0.08 10.51 15.35
CA ALA A 244 0.48 11.33 16.50
C ALA A 244 2.02 11.34 16.67
N ALA A 245 2.67 10.18 16.52
CA ALA A 245 4.13 10.08 16.55
C ALA A 245 4.81 10.84 15.40
N ALA A 246 4.18 10.89 14.22
CA ALA A 246 4.64 11.66 13.06
C ALA A 246 4.47 13.17 13.29
N LEU A 247 3.33 13.60 13.83
CA LEU A 247 3.04 14.99 14.22
C LEU A 247 4.06 15.50 15.24
N ALA A 248 4.32 14.73 16.31
CA ALA A 248 5.30 15.08 17.34
C ALA A 248 6.73 15.28 16.78
N ARG A 249 7.02 14.68 15.62
CA ARG A 249 8.33 14.75 14.93
C ARG A 249 8.31 15.69 13.73
N LYS A 250 7.23 16.45 13.54
CA LYS A 250 7.06 17.39 12.42
C LYS A 250 7.35 16.75 11.06
N VAL A 251 6.87 15.52 10.88
CA VAL A 251 7.07 14.78 9.62
C VAL A 251 6.19 15.40 8.53
N ARG A 252 6.80 15.85 7.45
CA ARG A 252 6.10 16.35 6.26
C ARG A 252 5.62 15.20 5.39
N PHE A 253 4.41 15.32 4.84
CA PHE A 253 3.80 14.38 3.90
C PHE A 253 3.49 15.09 2.60
N ASP A 254 4.22 14.73 1.55
CA ASP A 254 3.98 15.27 0.21
C ASP A 254 2.86 14.49 -0.53
N GLU A 255 2.52 13.29 -0.06
CA GLU A 255 1.46 12.44 -0.63
C GLU A 255 0.27 12.28 0.32
N SER A 256 -0.93 12.54 -0.20
CA SER A 256 -2.21 12.48 0.52
C SER A 256 -2.70 11.03 0.79
N MET A 257 -2.16 10.04 0.09
CA MET A 257 -2.72 8.68 0.01
C MET A 257 -2.80 7.95 1.36
N SER A 258 -1.81 8.09 2.24
CA SER A 258 -1.77 7.40 3.53
C SER A 258 -2.93 7.79 4.44
N ILE A 259 -3.25 9.07 4.45
CA ILE A 259 -4.31 9.68 5.28
C ILE A 259 -5.68 9.32 4.70
N THR A 260 -5.81 9.39 3.37
CA THR A 260 -7.03 8.98 2.65
C THR A 260 -7.43 7.54 2.95
N VAL A 261 -6.47 6.60 2.96
CA VAL A 261 -6.71 5.19 3.27
C VAL A 261 -7.18 5.01 4.72
N ALA A 262 -6.57 5.72 5.68
CA ALA A 262 -6.96 5.65 7.09
C ALA A 262 -8.42 6.11 7.28
N PHE A 263 -8.80 7.29 6.78
CA PHE A 263 -10.18 7.77 6.87
C PHE A 263 -11.18 6.89 6.13
N SER A 264 -10.78 6.32 4.99
CA SER A 264 -11.63 5.38 4.25
C SER A 264 -11.97 4.16 5.09
N GLN A 265 -10.98 3.62 5.83
CA GLN A 265 -11.22 2.51 6.76
C GLN A 265 -12.06 2.94 7.97
N THR A 266 -11.73 4.06 8.62
CA THR A 266 -12.53 4.58 9.74
C THR A 266 -14.01 4.72 9.36
N ARG A 267 -14.29 5.27 8.18
CA ARG A 267 -15.65 5.41 7.63
C ARG A 267 -16.32 4.05 7.38
N GLN A 268 -15.63 3.13 6.70
CA GLN A 268 -16.20 1.81 6.36
C GLN A 268 -16.61 1.02 7.61
N GLN A 269 -15.87 1.19 8.70
CA GLN A 269 -16.06 0.46 9.94
C GLN A 269 -16.94 1.20 10.95
N GLY A 270 -17.39 2.43 10.64
CA GLY A 270 -18.22 3.22 11.55
C GLY A 270 -17.51 3.61 12.84
N LEU A 271 -16.18 3.74 12.83
CA LEU A 271 -15.42 4.18 13.99
C LEU A 271 -15.39 5.71 14.08
N ASP A 272 -15.12 6.22 15.27
CA ASP A 272 -14.98 7.66 15.53
C ASP A 272 -13.75 8.24 14.76
N PRO A 273 -13.98 9.17 13.81
CA PRO A 273 -12.92 9.83 13.07
C PRO A 273 -12.28 11.01 13.80
N ALA A 274 -12.88 11.52 14.88
CA ALA A 274 -12.45 12.77 15.50
C ALA A 274 -10.96 12.78 15.92
N PRO A 275 -10.39 11.74 16.55
CA PRO A 275 -8.98 11.73 16.91
C PRO A 275 -8.05 11.89 15.70
N LEU A 276 -8.35 11.20 14.60
CA LEU A 276 -7.54 11.27 13.38
C LEU A 276 -7.69 12.62 12.67
N VAL A 277 -8.90 13.21 12.71
CA VAL A 277 -9.12 14.56 12.16
C VAL A 277 -8.36 15.62 12.95
N HIS A 278 -8.38 15.57 14.27
CA HIS A 278 -7.61 16.53 15.08
C HIS A 278 -6.11 16.45 14.78
N ILE A 279 -5.58 15.23 14.58
CA ILE A 279 -4.19 15.06 14.14
C ILE A 279 -3.98 15.66 12.74
N LEU A 280 -4.88 15.41 11.77
CA LEU A 280 -4.80 15.99 10.43
C LEU A 280 -4.78 17.52 10.46
N LEU A 281 -5.72 18.14 11.20
CA LEU A 281 -5.84 19.59 11.32
C LEU A 281 -4.61 20.20 12.01
N ALA A 282 -4.09 19.56 13.06
CA ALA A 282 -2.85 20.00 13.71
C ALA A 282 -1.65 19.92 12.74
N MET A 283 -1.54 18.84 11.96
CA MET A 283 -0.50 18.70 10.96
C MET A 283 -0.64 19.76 9.85
N LYS A 284 -1.87 20.09 9.43
CA LYS A 284 -2.14 21.15 8.45
C LYS A 284 -1.77 22.53 8.98
N GLY A 285 -2.11 22.84 10.23
CA GLY A 285 -1.75 24.10 10.90
C GLY A 285 -0.24 24.30 11.03
N LEU A 286 0.53 23.20 11.09
CA LEU A 286 2.00 23.22 11.08
C LEU A 286 2.62 23.16 9.67
N GLY A 287 1.82 23.15 8.60
CA GLY A 287 2.31 23.03 7.22
C GLY A 287 2.98 21.69 6.90
N LEU A 288 2.63 20.62 7.64
CA LEU A 288 3.18 19.27 7.45
C LEU A 288 2.42 18.47 6.39
N VAL A 289 1.20 18.88 6.06
CA VAL A 289 0.33 18.30 5.04
C VAL A 289 -0.38 19.43 4.31
N ASP A 290 -0.52 19.27 3.00
CA ASP A 290 -1.37 20.15 2.22
C ASP A 290 -2.84 19.76 2.40
N ALA A 291 -3.76 20.71 2.22
CA ALA A 291 -5.20 20.44 2.24
C ALA A 291 -5.68 19.81 0.94
N ALA A 292 -5.04 18.70 0.57
CA ALA A 292 -5.34 17.95 -0.64
C ALA A 292 -6.76 17.39 -0.58
N GLU A 293 -7.51 17.58 -1.66
CA GLU A 293 -8.91 17.17 -1.79
C GLU A 293 -9.15 15.71 -1.34
N PRO A 294 -8.37 14.69 -1.79
CA PRO A 294 -8.68 13.30 -1.44
C PRO A 294 -8.60 12.99 0.06
N SER A 295 -7.69 13.62 0.81
CA SER A 295 -7.56 13.37 2.26
C SER A 295 -8.63 14.08 3.05
N PHE A 296 -8.84 15.37 2.79
CA PHE A 296 -9.82 16.16 3.51
C PHE A 296 -11.25 15.74 3.17
N MET A 297 -11.56 15.39 1.92
CA MET A 297 -12.87 14.85 1.58
C MET A 297 -13.12 13.48 2.20
N SER A 298 -12.09 12.64 2.33
CA SER A 298 -12.22 11.36 3.05
C SER A 298 -12.48 11.58 4.54
N ALA A 299 -11.80 12.56 5.16
CA ALA A 299 -12.04 12.98 6.53
C ALA A 299 -13.46 13.51 6.72
N THR A 300 -13.90 14.44 5.86
CA THR A 300 -15.26 14.98 5.83
C THR A 300 -16.30 13.86 5.75
N HIS A 301 -16.14 12.90 4.83
CA HIS A 301 -17.10 11.80 4.70
C HIS A 301 -17.07 10.81 5.88
N ALA A 302 -15.92 10.63 6.53
CA ALA A 302 -15.84 9.85 7.75
C ALA A 302 -16.62 10.55 8.88
N CYS A 303 -16.42 11.86 9.06
CA CYS A 303 -17.16 12.67 10.04
C CYS A 303 -18.66 12.67 9.78
N GLN A 304 -19.10 12.84 8.53
CA GLN A 304 -20.53 12.77 8.16
C GLN A 304 -21.14 11.43 8.56
N ARG A 305 -20.44 10.32 8.34
CA ARG A 305 -20.93 8.99 8.71
C ARG A 305 -21.02 8.78 10.23
N ALA A 306 -20.13 9.40 10.99
CA ALA A 306 -20.14 9.36 12.46
C ALA A 306 -21.02 10.45 13.10
N GLY A 307 -21.63 11.34 12.32
CA GLY A 307 -22.47 12.44 12.83
C GLY A 307 -21.69 13.64 13.38
N HIS A 308 -20.38 13.73 13.16
CA HIS A 308 -19.57 14.89 13.57
C HIS A 308 -19.65 16.02 12.52
N TRP A 309 -20.83 16.64 12.40
CA TRP A 309 -21.13 17.61 11.33
C TRP A 309 -20.24 18.85 11.37
N ASP A 310 -19.99 19.42 12.55
CA ASP A 310 -19.13 20.61 12.68
C ASP A 310 -17.69 20.30 12.26
N LEU A 311 -17.17 19.15 12.69
CA LEU A 311 -15.82 18.71 12.32
C LEU A 311 -15.71 18.38 10.83
N ALA A 312 -16.78 17.83 10.23
CA ALA A 312 -16.87 17.60 8.80
C ALA A 312 -16.82 18.92 8.01
N LEU A 313 -17.50 19.96 8.50
CA LEU A 313 -17.50 21.30 7.91
C LEU A 313 -16.11 21.94 7.99
N VAL A 314 -15.43 21.87 9.14
CA VAL A 314 -14.05 22.38 9.29
C VAL A 314 -13.11 21.74 8.26
N CYS A 315 -13.13 20.41 8.11
CA CYS A 315 -12.33 19.73 7.09
C CYS A 315 -12.69 20.19 5.67
N TYR A 316 -13.97 20.40 5.39
CA TYR A 316 -14.39 20.86 4.07
C TYR A 316 -13.91 22.29 3.78
N GLU A 317 -13.98 23.20 4.76
CA GLU A 317 -13.51 24.58 4.62
C GLU A 317 -11.99 24.67 4.39
N GLU A 318 -11.20 23.84 5.07
CA GLU A 318 -9.74 23.73 4.82
C GLU A 318 -9.44 23.35 3.37
N MET A 319 -10.14 22.33 2.85
CA MET A 319 -10.00 21.89 1.46
C MET A 319 -10.46 22.96 0.46
N TRP A 320 -11.62 23.57 0.73
CA TRP A 320 -12.18 24.60 -0.12
C TRP A 320 -11.29 25.84 -0.20
N THR A 321 -10.74 26.26 0.93
CA THR A 321 -9.78 27.38 1.01
C THR A 321 -8.51 27.07 0.20
N ALA A 322 -7.97 25.85 0.32
CA ALA A 322 -6.76 25.46 -0.40
C ALA A 322 -6.96 25.35 -1.92
N LYS A 323 -8.17 25.04 -2.39
CA LYS A 323 -8.48 25.04 -3.82
C LYS A 323 -8.63 26.44 -4.43
N GLN A 324 -8.74 27.48 -3.61
CA GLN A 324 -8.89 28.87 -4.08
C GLN A 324 -9.97 29.00 -5.18
N GLN A 325 -11.08 28.27 -5.04
CA GLN A 325 -12.18 28.15 -6.02
C GLN A 325 -11.82 27.42 -7.34
N SER A 326 -10.55 27.37 -7.74
CA SER A 326 -10.09 26.65 -8.93
C SER A 326 -10.25 25.13 -8.77
N GLY A 327 -10.90 24.48 -9.74
CA GLY A 327 -11.10 23.03 -9.71
C GLY A 327 -12.13 22.55 -8.68
N MET A 328 -13.01 23.44 -8.20
CA MET A 328 -14.26 23.03 -7.57
C MET A 328 -15.17 22.36 -8.61
N THR A 329 -16.04 21.45 -8.15
CA THR A 329 -17.02 20.78 -9.02
C THR A 329 -18.40 20.91 -8.39
N THR A 330 -19.47 20.74 -9.17
CA THR A 330 -20.85 20.70 -8.65
C THR A 330 -20.98 19.73 -7.47
N ARG A 331 -20.31 18.57 -7.52
CA ARG A 331 -20.29 17.59 -6.43
C ARG A 331 -19.67 18.14 -5.15
N LEU A 332 -18.56 18.88 -5.24
CA LEU A 332 -17.91 19.46 -4.07
C LEU A 332 -18.79 20.55 -3.45
N TYR A 333 -19.35 21.45 -4.26
CA TYR A 333 -20.32 22.45 -3.78
C TYR A 333 -21.52 21.81 -3.10
N ASN A 334 -22.12 20.78 -3.70
CA ASN A 334 -23.24 20.04 -3.11
C ASN A 334 -22.88 19.44 -1.74
N ASN A 335 -21.67 18.93 -1.57
CA ASN A 335 -21.23 18.41 -0.28
C ASN A 335 -21.10 19.53 0.77
N GLY A 336 -20.55 20.69 0.39
CA GLY A 336 -20.47 21.86 1.26
C GLY A 336 -21.84 22.39 1.67
N LEU A 337 -22.77 22.52 0.72
CA LEU A 337 -24.15 22.96 1.01
C LEU A 337 -24.89 21.98 1.92
N PHE A 338 -24.72 20.68 1.69
CA PHE A 338 -25.24 19.64 2.57
C PHE A 338 -24.70 19.80 4.00
N LEU A 339 -23.39 20.01 4.17
CA LEU A 339 -22.78 20.23 5.49
C LEU A 339 -23.31 21.50 6.16
N CYS A 340 -23.46 22.60 5.41
CA CYS A 340 -24.02 23.84 5.95
C CYS A 340 -25.48 23.66 6.40
N HIS A 341 -26.25 22.83 5.70
CA HIS A 341 -27.60 22.48 6.12
C HIS A 341 -27.60 21.70 7.43
N GLN A 342 -26.75 20.68 7.56
CA GLN A 342 -26.66 19.86 8.79
C GLN A 342 -26.18 20.68 10.00
N THR A 343 -25.22 21.56 9.81
CA THR A 343 -24.64 22.42 10.86
C THR A 343 -25.41 23.72 11.08
N ARG A 344 -26.42 24.02 10.24
CA ARG A 344 -27.12 25.31 10.19
C ARG A 344 -26.17 26.51 10.02
N ASN A 345 -25.04 26.31 9.32
CA ASN A 345 -24.05 27.35 9.07
C ASN A 345 -24.39 28.17 7.81
N THR A 346 -25.36 29.07 7.95
CA THR A 346 -25.85 29.94 6.87
C THR A 346 -24.79 30.88 6.28
N PRO A 347 -23.86 31.48 7.07
CA PRO A 347 -22.78 32.29 6.51
C PRO A 347 -21.91 31.54 5.50
N VAL A 348 -21.52 30.30 5.80
CA VAL A 348 -20.71 29.48 4.89
C VAL A 348 -21.53 29.05 3.67
N ALA A 349 -22.81 28.67 3.87
CA ALA A 349 -23.72 28.35 2.77
C ALA A 349 -23.82 29.49 1.76
N LYS A 350 -23.98 30.73 2.24
CA LYS A 350 -24.06 31.91 1.39
C LYS A 350 -22.78 32.07 0.56
N LYS A 351 -21.60 32.01 1.20
CA LYS A 351 -20.32 32.14 0.49
C LYS A 351 -20.13 31.06 -0.58
N LEU A 352 -20.55 29.81 -0.29
CA LEU A 352 -20.49 28.71 -1.26
C LEU A 352 -21.40 28.95 -2.46
N LEU A 353 -22.63 29.42 -2.23
CA LEU A 353 -23.58 29.72 -3.30
C LEU A 353 -23.11 30.90 -4.15
N ASP A 354 -22.61 31.97 -3.52
CA ASP A 354 -22.06 33.12 -4.23
C ASP A 354 -20.88 32.69 -5.13
N ALA A 355 -19.96 31.86 -4.61
CA ALA A 355 -18.83 31.33 -5.37
C ALA A 355 -19.29 30.41 -6.52
N MET A 356 -20.28 29.55 -6.28
CA MET A 356 -20.84 28.65 -7.30
C MET A 356 -21.54 29.44 -8.43
N MET A 357 -22.27 30.51 -8.09
CA MET A 357 -22.95 31.37 -9.07
C MET A 357 -21.97 32.23 -9.88
N ALA A 358 -20.83 32.62 -9.28
CA ALA A 358 -19.79 33.37 -9.96
C ALA A 358 -19.00 32.52 -10.97
N ASP A 359 -18.93 31.19 -10.78
CA ASP A 359 -18.23 30.29 -11.67
C ASP A 359 -19.18 29.72 -12.75
N ALA A 360 -19.12 30.31 -13.95
CA ALA A 360 -19.94 29.90 -15.10
C ALA A 360 -19.66 28.47 -15.59
N THR A 361 -18.56 27.84 -15.18
CA THR A 361 -18.24 26.45 -15.56
C THR A 361 -19.01 25.43 -14.71
N ILE A 362 -19.53 25.84 -13.56
CA ILE A 362 -20.25 24.99 -12.64
C ILE A 362 -21.74 25.02 -13.00
N VAL A 363 -22.24 23.87 -13.44
CA VAL A 363 -23.67 23.68 -13.72
C VAL A 363 -24.32 23.04 -12.49
N PRO A 364 -25.27 23.71 -11.82
CA PRO A 364 -26.06 23.11 -10.76
C PRO A 364 -26.85 21.92 -11.25
N ASP A 365 -27.20 21.05 -10.31
CA ASP A 365 -28.03 19.87 -10.53
C ASP A 365 -29.22 19.86 -9.54
N ASP A 366 -30.07 18.82 -9.65
CA ASP A 366 -31.19 18.61 -8.74
C ASP A 366 -30.78 18.55 -7.26
N ALA A 367 -29.59 18.04 -6.96
CA ALA A 367 -29.07 18.00 -5.59
C ALA A 367 -28.78 19.42 -5.08
N THR A 368 -28.22 20.29 -5.93
CA THR A 368 -28.00 21.70 -5.61
C THR A 368 -29.32 22.39 -5.26
N ALA A 369 -30.33 22.25 -6.12
CA ALA A 369 -31.65 22.84 -5.91
C ALA A 369 -32.32 22.33 -4.62
N ARG A 370 -32.15 21.05 -4.31
CA ARG A 370 -32.64 20.43 -3.07
C ARG A 370 -32.00 21.07 -1.84
N TRP A 371 -30.67 21.21 -1.81
CA TRP A 371 -29.97 21.79 -0.67
C TRP A 371 -30.28 23.28 -0.49
N ILE A 372 -30.36 24.05 -1.57
CA ILE A 372 -30.78 25.46 -1.49
C ILE A 372 -32.17 25.57 -0.87
N ARG A 373 -33.13 24.73 -1.30
CA ARG A 373 -34.48 24.72 -0.71
C ARG A 373 -34.44 24.42 0.79
N HIS A 374 -33.67 23.42 1.21
CA HIS A 374 -33.53 23.09 2.63
C HIS A 374 -32.87 24.22 3.44
N LEU A 375 -31.92 24.96 2.85
CA LEU A 375 -31.31 26.11 3.51
C LEU A 375 -32.31 27.29 3.63
N LEU A 376 -33.10 27.54 2.58
CA LEU A 376 -34.11 28.60 2.58
C LEU A 376 -35.21 28.39 3.62
N THR A 377 -35.63 27.15 3.87
CA THR A 377 -36.65 26.87 4.90
C THR A 377 -36.19 27.18 6.32
N HIS A 378 -34.87 27.23 6.55
CA HIS A 378 -34.30 27.43 7.90
C HIS A 378 -33.65 28.81 8.07
N SER A 379 -33.32 29.53 7.00
CA SER A 379 -32.55 30.79 7.09
C SER A 379 -32.82 31.77 5.96
N ALA A 380 -34.11 31.99 5.65
CA ALA A 380 -34.53 32.88 4.57
C ALA A 380 -34.03 34.34 4.68
N SER A 381 -33.69 34.82 5.88
CA SER A 381 -33.29 36.22 6.09
C SER A 381 -31.88 36.57 5.62
N GLN A 382 -30.99 35.59 5.39
CA GLN A 382 -29.58 35.83 5.05
C GLN A 382 -29.22 35.42 3.62
N LEU A 383 -30.09 34.68 2.93
CA LEU A 383 -29.87 34.21 1.57
C LEU A 383 -30.71 35.05 0.61
N ASP A 384 -30.13 35.46 -0.52
CA ASP A 384 -30.87 36.15 -1.58
C ASP A 384 -31.79 35.14 -2.29
N VAL A 385 -33.01 35.01 -1.75
CA VAL A 385 -34.02 34.07 -2.22
C VAL A 385 -34.35 34.30 -3.70
N ALA A 386 -34.35 35.56 -4.15
CA ALA A 386 -34.68 35.92 -5.53
C ALA A 386 -33.58 35.47 -6.50
N ALA A 387 -32.31 35.77 -6.18
CA ALA A 387 -31.18 35.32 -6.98
C ALA A 387 -31.09 33.79 -7.05
N MET A 388 -31.25 33.11 -5.91
CA MET A 388 -31.18 31.65 -5.83
C MET A 388 -32.32 30.96 -6.58
N THR A 389 -33.53 31.49 -6.49
CA THR A 389 -34.69 30.96 -7.23
C THR A 389 -34.51 31.14 -8.73
N LYS A 390 -34.01 32.31 -9.17
CA LYS A 390 -33.69 32.57 -10.58
C LYS A 390 -32.61 31.61 -11.10
N TYR A 391 -31.57 31.37 -10.30
CA TYR A 391 -30.50 30.44 -10.62
C TYR A 391 -31.00 29.01 -10.79
N ILE A 392 -31.84 28.51 -9.86
CA ILE A 392 -32.45 27.17 -9.96
C ILE A 392 -33.34 27.06 -11.20
N LEU A 393 -34.20 28.05 -11.47
CA LEU A 393 -35.10 28.04 -12.62
C LEU A 393 -34.34 28.03 -13.95
N HIS A 394 -33.26 28.81 -14.05
CA HIS A 394 -32.42 28.83 -15.25
C HIS A 394 -31.84 27.45 -15.57
N VAL A 395 -31.40 26.72 -14.55
CA VAL A 395 -30.83 25.36 -14.69
C VAL A 395 -31.89 24.34 -15.10
N GLN A 396 -33.04 24.34 -14.44
CA GLN A 396 -34.14 23.42 -14.77
C GLN A 396 -34.64 23.61 -16.21
N VAL A 397 -34.66 24.85 -16.70
CA VAL A 397 -35.01 25.14 -18.10
C VAL A 397 -33.92 24.63 -19.06
N ALA A 398 -32.64 24.76 -18.71
CA ALA A 398 -31.53 24.27 -19.53
C ALA A 398 -31.51 22.73 -19.63
N GLU A 399 -31.81 22.02 -18.54
CA GLU A 399 -31.91 20.55 -18.55
C GLU A 399 -33.11 20.05 -19.37
N ARG A 400 -34.27 20.71 -19.25
CA ARG A 400 -35.46 20.39 -20.07
C ARG A 400 -35.21 20.58 -21.57
N LYS A 401 -34.35 21.53 -21.97
CA LYS A 401 -33.94 21.73 -23.37
C LYS A 401 -32.95 20.67 -23.86
N LYS A 402 -32.20 20.03 -22.96
CA LYS A 402 -31.25 18.94 -23.29
C LYS A 402 -31.91 17.57 -23.33
N ALA A 403 -33.06 17.39 -22.67
CA ALA A 403 -33.84 16.17 -22.79
C ALA A 403 -34.23 15.98 -24.27
N PRO A 404 -33.74 14.93 -24.96
CA PRO A 404 -34.09 14.71 -26.35
C PRO A 404 -35.60 14.55 -26.42
N THR A 405 -36.23 15.29 -27.34
CA THR A 405 -37.65 15.15 -27.65
C THR A 405 -37.87 13.76 -28.23
N THR A 406 -37.99 12.75 -27.38
CA THR A 406 -38.45 11.40 -27.73
C THR A 406 -39.95 11.45 -27.96
N GLN A 407 -40.34 12.17 -29.00
CA GLN A 407 -41.61 11.99 -29.69
C GLN A 407 -41.30 11.54 -31.10
N GLY A 408 -41.26 10.23 -31.27
CA GLY A 408 -41.02 9.54 -32.55
C GLY A 408 -41.31 8.06 -32.39
N ALA A 409 -42.58 7.71 -32.57
CA ALA A 409 -43.17 6.39 -32.45
C ALA A 409 -42.36 5.25 -33.09
N LYS A 410 -42.23 4.13 -32.37
CA LYS A 410 -42.31 2.76 -32.91
C LYS A 410 -42.56 1.77 -31.76
N GLY A 411 -43.48 0.84 -32.02
CA GLY A 411 -44.26 0.11 -31.03
C GLY A 411 -43.50 -0.88 -30.14
N PRO A 412 -44.22 -1.52 -29.20
CA PRO A 412 -43.63 -2.35 -28.16
C PRO A 412 -43.16 -3.68 -28.75
N THR A 413 -41.86 -3.97 -28.63
CA THR A 413 -41.36 -5.35 -28.69
C THR A 413 -40.94 -5.77 -27.28
N PRO A 414 -41.40 -6.93 -26.78
CA PRO A 414 -41.07 -7.38 -25.45
C PRO A 414 -39.67 -7.99 -25.45
N LYS A 415 -38.70 -7.32 -24.82
CA LYS A 415 -37.42 -7.93 -24.45
C LYS A 415 -37.29 -7.98 -22.95
N LYS A 416 -37.06 -9.21 -22.46
CA LYS A 416 -36.74 -9.58 -21.08
C LYS A 416 -35.58 -8.71 -20.57
N SER A 417 -35.85 -7.91 -19.54
CA SER A 417 -34.84 -7.17 -18.79
C SER A 417 -34.21 -8.08 -17.74
N VAL A 418 -32.91 -8.28 -17.87
CA VAL A 418 -32.04 -8.70 -16.77
C VAL A 418 -31.96 -7.51 -15.80
N VAL A 419 -32.47 -7.72 -14.59
CA VAL A 419 -32.45 -6.74 -13.51
C VAL A 419 -31.01 -6.62 -13.01
N GLN A 420 -30.32 -5.55 -13.39
CA GLN A 420 -29.12 -5.09 -12.71
C GLN A 420 -29.57 -4.06 -11.67
N LYS A 421 -29.51 -4.48 -10.41
CA LYS A 421 -29.98 -3.75 -9.24
C LYS A 421 -28.90 -2.74 -8.84
N ASP A 422 -28.99 -1.50 -9.32
CA ASP A 422 -28.29 -0.38 -8.71
C ASP A 422 -29.08 0.04 -7.47
N GLU A 423 -28.56 -0.34 -6.30
CA GLU A 423 -29.16 -0.06 -5.00
C GLU A 423 -28.71 1.34 -4.53
N PRO A 424 -29.63 2.29 -4.30
CA PRO A 424 -29.28 3.57 -3.70
C PRO A 424 -28.88 3.36 -2.23
N LEU A 425 -27.87 4.12 -1.78
CA LEU A 425 -27.46 4.20 -0.37
C LEU A 425 -28.69 4.47 0.52
N LYS A 426 -29.20 3.42 1.16
CA LYS A 426 -30.10 3.52 2.30
C LYS A 426 -29.30 4.09 3.47
N ILE A 427 -29.54 5.35 3.77
CA ILE A 427 -29.18 5.92 5.07
C ILE A 427 -30.28 5.44 6.02
N GLU A 428 -30.05 4.31 6.67
CA GLU A 428 -30.87 3.90 7.81
C GLU A 428 -30.58 4.86 8.96
N GLY A 429 -31.53 5.75 9.23
CA GLY A 429 -31.52 6.60 10.40
C GLY A 429 -31.62 5.73 11.65
N THR A 430 -30.49 5.51 12.31
CA THR A 430 -30.47 4.95 13.66
C THR A 430 -30.92 6.06 14.60
N THR A 431 -32.19 6.03 15.01
CA THR A 431 -32.67 6.83 16.13
C THR A 431 -31.98 6.30 17.40
N ALA A 432 -30.97 7.02 17.86
CA ALA A 432 -30.42 6.81 19.19
C ALA A 432 -31.52 7.13 20.21
N LYS A 433 -31.96 6.09 20.91
CA LYS A 433 -32.88 6.18 22.03
C LYS A 433 -32.14 6.87 23.17
N ALA A 434 -32.48 8.12 23.47
CA ALA A 434 -32.02 8.79 24.67
C ALA A 434 -32.51 7.99 25.89
N THR A 435 -31.59 7.41 26.65
CA THR A 435 -31.85 6.97 28.02
C THR A 435 -31.56 8.15 28.92
N ASP A 436 -32.63 8.74 29.45
CA ASP A 436 -32.56 9.58 30.64
C ASP A 436 -31.96 8.73 31.77
N GLY A 437 -30.85 9.22 32.32
CA GLY A 437 -30.14 8.63 33.44
C GLY A 437 -29.77 9.74 34.40
N ASP A 438 -30.44 9.71 35.54
CA ASP A 438 -30.47 10.72 36.60
C ASP A 438 -29.11 11.24 37.07
N ALA A 439 -29.15 12.51 37.42
CA ALA A 439 -28.15 13.22 38.20
C ALA A 439 -27.94 12.54 39.56
N SER A 440 -26.69 12.28 39.90
CA SER A 440 -26.26 12.23 41.29
C SER A 440 -24.91 12.93 41.45
N SER A 441 -24.96 13.95 42.29
CA SER A 441 -23.89 14.76 42.83
C SER A 441 -22.68 13.97 43.31
N CYS A 442 -21.47 14.47 43.06
CA CYS A 442 -20.43 14.43 44.07
C CYS A 442 -19.48 15.63 43.92
N SER A 443 -19.48 16.44 44.97
CA SER A 443 -18.60 17.58 45.22
C SER A 443 -17.23 17.12 45.71
N ILE A 444 -16.19 17.86 45.28
CA ILE A 444 -14.99 18.27 46.04
C ILE A 444 -14.05 17.16 46.55
N MET A 445 -12.91 16.97 45.88
CA MET A 445 -11.58 17.46 46.29
C MET A 445 -10.60 17.41 45.12
#